data_AF-R0GAJ9-F1
#
_entry.id   AF-R0GAJ9-F1
#
_cell.length_a   1.000
_cell.length_b   1.000
_cell.length_c   1.000
_cell.angle_alpha   90.00
_cell.angle_beta   90.00
_cell.angle_gamma   90.00
#
_symmetry.space_group_name_H-M   'P 1'
#
loop_
_entity.id
_entity.type
_entity.pdbx_description
1 polymer ?
#
loop_
_entity_poly.entity_id
_entity_poly.type
_entity_poly.pdbx_seq_one_letter_code
_entity_poly.pdbx_strand_id
1 'polypeptide(L)'
;METYHDKIYMAIFVTALMPGPTVNFTLLSQGDLKFVFGDGPNKPPTLSIGGSLFLSLTMYDLNAELAALLGRPQRLFSNVEIDTSLVLTPERFGSVNGIFVVSKKDKSLVKDFQLWMIKNNPPNHVEYIQNSDHMVMISRPLDLGACLLSLAKKFDFSTLAN
;
A
#
# COMPACT_ATOMS: atom_id res chain seq x y z
N MET A 1 -3.25 8.45 10.12
CA MET A 1 -2.31 8.69 11.24
C MET A 1 -2.31 10.13 11.66
N GLU A 2 -2.15 11.11 10.75
CA GLU A 2 -2.19 12.55 11.08
C GLU A 2 -3.30 12.96 12.07
N THR A 3 -4.56 12.64 11.75
CA THR A 3 -5.73 13.07 12.54
C THR A 3 -5.87 12.38 13.91
N TYR A 4 -5.38 11.16 14.06
CA TYR A 4 -5.63 10.29 15.23
C TYR A 4 -4.36 9.55 15.66
N HIS A 5 -3.22 10.22 15.61
CA HIS A 5 -1.90 9.65 15.87
C HIS A 5 -1.80 9.08 17.29
N ASP A 6 -2.50 9.69 18.24
CA ASP A 6 -2.62 9.28 19.64
C ASP A 6 -3.41 7.97 19.85
N LYS A 7 -4.21 7.56 18.85
CA LYS A 7 -5.03 6.34 18.91
C LYS A 7 -4.42 5.15 18.16
N ILE A 8 -3.30 5.36 17.49
CA ILE A 8 -2.68 4.35 16.64
C ILE A 8 -1.37 3.93 17.29
N TYR A 9 -1.36 2.70 17.78
CA TYR A 9 -0.19 2.13 18.42
C TYR A 9 0.98 1.95 17.45
N MET A 10 0.66 1.45 16.26
CA MET A 10 1.60 1.17 15.17
C MET A 10 0.82 1.13 13.85
N ALA A 11 1.48 1.47 12.76
CA ALA A 11 0.94 1.38 11.42
C ALA A 11 1.79 0.46 10.56
N ILE A 12 1.15 -0.49 9.89
CA ILE A 12 1.82 -1.49 9.07
C ILE A 12 1.39 -1.30 7.62
N PHE A 13 2.34 -0.93 6.77
CA PHE A 13 2.19 -0.78 5.34
C PHE A 13 2.59 -2.09 4.66
N VAL A 14 1.62 -2.88 4.20
CA VAL A 14 1.88 -4.14 3.49
C VAL A 14 1.80 -3.87 2.00
N THR A 15 2.94 -3.95 1.29
CA THR A 15 3.02 -3.68 -0.17
C THR A 15 2.29 -2.40 -0.60
N ALA A 16 2.25 -1.41 0.28
CA ALA A 16 1.42 -0.22 0.12
C ALA A 16 2.28 1.01 -0.15
N LEU A 17 1.65 2.02 -0.73
CA LEU A 17 2.25 3.35 -0.81
C LEU A 17 2.42 3.91 0.60
N MET A 18 3.65 4.28 0.95
CA MET A 18 3.97 4.93 2.23
C MET A 18 4.44 6.36 1.95
N PRO A 19 3.50 7.31 1.84
CA PRO A 19 3.82 8.70 1.50
C PRO A 19 4.77 9.29 2.53
N GLY A 20 5.95 9.69 2.07
CA GLY A 20 6.77 10.68 2.75
C GLY A 20 6.45 12.09 2.21
N PRO A 21 7.08 13.14 2.76
CA PRO A 21 6.89 14.53 2.32
C PRO A 21 7.19 14.79 0.83
N THR A 22 7.78 13.83 0.11
CA THR A 22 8.34 13.98 -1.24
C THR A 22 7.82 12.96 -2.27
N VAL A 23 6.79 12.18 -1.96
CA VAL A 23 6.31 11.15 -2.91
C VAL A 23 5.36 11.77 -3.95
N ASN A 24 5.80 11.80 -5.20
CA ASN A 24 4.96 12.13 -6.36
C ASN A 24 4.35 10.85 -6.95
N PHE A 25 3.02 10.75 -6.95
CA PHE A 25 2.24 9.59 -7.39
C PHE A 25 2.02 9.54 -8.90
N THR A 26 3.10 9.43 -9.66
CA THR A 26 3.01 9.11 -11.10
C THR A 26 3.82 7.86 -11.40
N LEU A 27 3.31 6.70 -11.01
CA LEU A 27 3.76 5.44 -11.59
C LEU A 27 2.70 4.36 -11.40
N LEU A 28 2.67 3.42 -12.34
CA LEU A 28 1.85 2.20 -12.39
C LEU A 28 0.60 2.30 -13.26
N SER A 29 0.81 2.38 -14.58
CA SER A 29 -0.15 1.84 -15.56
C SER A 29 0.54 0.74 -16.37
N GLN A 30 0.28 -0.52 -16.04
CA GLN A 30 0.57 -1.67 -16.89
C GLN A 30 -0.71 -2.52 -17.01
N GLY A 31 -0.90 -3.22 -18.14
CA GLY A 31 -2.03 -4.14 -18.34
C GLY A 31 -3.28 -3.53 -18.99
N ASP A 32 -4.41 -4.23 -18.90
CA ASP A 32 -5.71 -3.88 -19.48
C ASP A 32 -6.53 -2.90 -18.61
N LEU A 33 -5.84 -1.98 -17.93
CA LEU A 33 -6.46 -0.95 -17.12
C LEU A 33 -7.34 -0.05 -18.01
N LYS A 34 -8.64 -0.03 -17.76
CA LYS A 34 -9.59 0.80 -18.50
C LYS A 34 -9.86 2.08 -17.74
N PHE A 35 -10.00 3.18 -18.47
CA PHE A 35 -10.30 4.49 -17.91
C PHE A 35 -11.69 4.95 -18.33
N VAL A 36 -12.42 5.56 -17.39
CA VAL A 36 -13.73 6.17 -17.64
C VAL A 36 -13.57 7.68 -17.56
N PHE A 37 -14.10 8.36 -18.57
CA PHE A 37 -14.06 9.82 -18.71
C PHE A 37 -15.42 10.43 -18.37
N GLY A 38 -15.79 10.39 -17.09
CA GLY A 38 -17.12 10.82 -16.61
C GLY A 38 -17.43 12.29 -16.91
N ASP A 39 -16.41 13.15 -16.93
CA ASP A 39 -16.52 14.59 -17.19
C ASP A 39 -16.32 14.96 -18.68
N GLY A 40 -16.27 13.95 -19.56
CA GLY A 40 -16.11 14.10 -21.01
C GLY A 40 -14.72 13.70 -21.53
N PRO A 41 -14.61 13.39 -22.83
CA PRO A 41 -13.43 12.75 -23.43
C PRO A 41 -12.16 13.62 -23.44
N ASN A 42 -12.31 14.95 -23.33
CA ASN A 42 -11.20 15.91 -23.30
C ASN A 42 -10.78 16.30 -21.87
N LYS A 43 -11.30 15.61 -20.85
CA LYS A 43 -10.94 15.81 -19.44
C LYS A 43 -10.11 14.62 -18.93
N PRO A 44 -9.40 14.75 -17.80
CA PRO A 44 -8.76 13.60 -17.17
C PRO A 44 -9.77 12.48 -16.86
N PRO A 45 -9.34 11.22 -16.84
CA PRO A 45 -10.22 10.12 -16.47
C PRO A 45 -10.65 10.25 -15.00
N THR A 46 -11.92 9.97 -14.74
CA THR A 46 -12.53 10.04 -13.41
C THR A 46 -12.46 8.72 -12.66
N LEU A 47 -12.43 7.60 -13.39
CA LEU A 47 -12.32 6.25 -12.82
C LEU A 47 -11.30 5.42 -13.57
N SER A 48 -10.68 4.48 -12.86
CA SER A 48 -9.94 3.35 -13.42
C SER A 48 -10.63 2.03 -13.09
N ILE A 49 -10.53 1.06 -13.99
CA ILE A 49 -11.06 -0.29 -13.83
C ILE A 49 -9.95 -1.27 -14.15
N GLY A 50 -9.48 -2.00 -13.13
CA GLY A 50 -8.54 -3.10 -13.34
C GLY A 50 -9.22 -4.23 -14.10
N GLY A 51 -8.74 -4.51 -15.32
CA GLY A 51 -9.23 -5.65 -16.07
C GLY A 51 -8.69 -6.97 -15.54
N SER A 52 -9.22 -8.08 -16.05
CA SER A 52 -8.85 -9.42 -15.56
C SER A 52 -7.38 -9.73 -15.78
N LEU A 53 -6.76 -9.18 -16.84
CA LEU A 53 -5.35 -9.41 -17.13
C LEU A 53 -4.44 -8.63 -16.17
N PHE A 54 -4.79 -7.40 -15.84
CA PHE A 54 -4.11 -6.62 -14.81
C PHE A 54 -4.20 -7.29 -13.44
N LEU A 55 -5.40 -7.75 -13.07
CA LEU A 55 -5.60 -8.44 -11.80
C LEU A 55 -4.78 -9.73 -11.75
N SER A 56 -4.79 -10.56 -12.80
CA SER A 56 -4.07 -11.83 -12.80
C SER A 56 -2.57 -11.68 -12.93
N LEU A 57 -2.05 -10.77 -13.75
CA LEU A 57 -0.61 -10.67 -13.98
C LEU A 57 0.13 -9.80 -12.97
N THR A 58 -0.56 -8.83 -12.36
CA THR A 58 0.10 -7.78 -11.58
C THR A 58 -0.26 -7.84 -10.09
N MET A 59 -1.52 -8.12 -9.77
CA MET A 59 -2.02 -8.06 -8.38
C MET A 59 -2.08 -9.45 -7.73
N TYR A 60 -2.63 -10.42 -8.45
CA TYR A 60 -2.98 -11.76 -8.00
C TYR A 60 -2.34 -12.84 -8.88
N ASP A 61 -1.04 -12.74 -9.13
CA ASP A 61 -0.24 -13.71 -9.92
C ASP A 61 -0.44 -15.17 -9.47
N LEU A 62 -0.88 -15.35 -8.23
CA LEU A 62 -1.11 -16.67 -7.64
C LEU A 62 -2.59 -17.04 -7.46
N ASN A 63 -3.58 -16.13 -7.56
CA ASN A 63 -5.03 -16.44 -7.43
C ASN A 63 -6.01 -15.27 -7.80
N ALA A 64 -6.52 -15.20 -9.04
CA ALA A 64 -7.22 -14.00 -9.55
C ALA A 64 -8.75 -14.08 -9.73
N GLU A 65 -9.36 -15.26 -9.63
CA GLU A 65 -10.76 -15.48 -10.06
C GLU A 65 -11.78 -14.67 -9.24
N LEU A 66 -11.64 -14.68 -7.92
CA LEU A 66 -12.53 -13.94 -7.02
C LEU A 66 -12.38 -12.43 -7.20
N ALA A 67 -11.15 -11.96 -7.45
CA ALA A 67 -10.86 -10.54 -7.65
C ALA A 67 -11.54 -10.00 -8.91
N ALA A 68 -11.62 -10.80 -9.98
CA ALA A 68 -12.31 -10.42 -11.22
C ALA A 68 -13.81 -10.22 -11.02
N LEU A 69 -14.43 -10.97 -10.10
CA LEU A 69 -15.88 -10.88 -9.81
C LEU A 69 -16.23 -9.73 -8.86
N LEU A 70 -15.35 -9.43 -7.90
CA LEU A 70 -15.61 -8.44 -6.86
C LEU A 70 -14.96 -7.07 -7.13
N GLY A 71 -14.06 -7.00 -8.11
CA GLY A 71 -13.39 -5.77 -8.51
C GLY A 71 -14.38 -4.67 -8.88
N ARG A 72 -14.13 -3.46 -8.40
CA ARG A 72 -14.96 -2.27 -8.68
C ARG A 72 -14.11 -1.16 -9.28
N PRO A 73 -14.72 -0.26 -10.08
CA PRO A 73 -14.04 0.95 -10.52
C PRO A 73 -13.51 1.76 -9.33
N GLN A 74 -12.27 2.23 -9.44
CA GLN A 74 -11.64 3.10 -8.46
C GLN A 74 -11.71 4.54 -8.97
N ARG A 75 -12.10 5.48 -8.10
CA ARG A 75 -12.01 6.92 -8.43
C ARG A 75 -10.55 7.33 -8.53
N LEU A 76 -10.24 8.05 -9.60
CA LEU A 76 -8.96 8.72 -9.76
C LEU A 76 -9.08 10.13 -9.19
N PHE A 77 -8.20 10.43 -8.24
CA PHE A 77 -8.07 11.76 -7.65
C PHE A 77 -6.92 12.48 -8.33
N SER A 78 -7.09 13.78 -8.56
CA SER A 78 -6.01 14.63 -9.05
C SER A 78 -4.91 14.80 -8.00
N ASN A 79 -3.68 15.08 -8.43
CA ASN A 79 -2.58 15.37 -7.49
C ASN A 79 -2.95 16.53 -6.55
N VAL A 80 -3.66 17.55 -7.03
CA VAL A 80 -4.12 18.68 -6.20
C VAL A 80 -5.07 18.22 -5.10
N GLU A 81 -6.03 17.33 -5.39
CA GLU A 81 -6.92 16.77 -4.37
C GLU A 81 -6.15 15.92 -3.35
N ILE A 82 -5.15 15.16 -3.80
CA ILE A 82 -4.31 14.34 -2.91
C ILE A 82 -3.47 15.25 -2.01
N ASP A 83 -2.76 16.22 -2.59
CA ASP A 83 -1.85 17.12 -1.86
C ASP A 83 -2.59 17.99 -0.83
N THR A 84 -3.82 18.41 -1.15
CA THR A 84 -4.64 19.21 -0.22
C THR A 84 -5.27 18.38 0.90
N SER A 85 -5.56 17.10 0.66
CA SER A 85 -6.19 16.22 1.66
C SER A 85 -5.18 15.44 2.51
N LEU A 86 -3.98 15.19 1.98
CA LEU A 86 -2.95 14.34 2.58
C LEU A 86 -1.75 15.16 3.07
N VAL A 87 -2.02 16.14 3.94
CA VAL A 87 -0.98 16.92 4.61
C VAL A 87 -0.49 16.15 5.83
N LEU A 88 0.78 15.72 5.82
CA LEU A 88 1.39 14.89 6.86
C LEU A 88 2.47 15.67 7.61
N THR A 89 2.49 15.57 8.94
CA THR A 89 3.48 16.27 9.78
C THR A 89 4.37 15.28 10.54
N PRO A 90 5.66 15.62 10.78
CA PRO A 90 6.53 14.81 11.62
C PRO A 90 5.99 14.61 13.04
N GLU A 91 5.35 15.64 13.62
CA GLU A 91 4.86 15.64 15.00
C GLU A 91 3.64 14.72 15.21
N ARG A 92 2.90 14.39 14.15
CA ARG A 92 1.69 13.56 14.22
C ARG A 92 1.82 12.29 13.42
N PHE A 93 1.87 12.37 12.09
CA PHE A 93 2.07 11.18 11.27
C PHE A 93 3.40 10.48 11.62
N GLY A 94 4.47 11.26 11.78
CA GLY A 94 5.80 10.74 12.10
C GLY A 94 5.95 10.24 13.54
N SER A 95 5.03 10.55 14.45
CA SER A 95 5.08 10.07 15.84
C SER A 95 4.62 8.62 15.99
N VAL A 96 3.88 8.08 15.03
CA VAL A 96 3.38 6.70 15.05
C VAL A 96 4.48 5.74 14.57
N ASN A 97 4.64 4.61 15.26
CA ASN A 97 5.56 3.56 14.82
C ASN A 97 5.14 3.00 13.46
N GLY A 98 5.82 3.41 12.39
CA GLY A 98 5.61 2.96 11.02
C GLY A 98 6.42 1.70 10.72
N ILE A 99 5.79 0.72 10.08
CA ILE A 99 6.41 -0.55 9.70
C ILE A 99 6.07 -0.83 8.26
N PHE A 100 7.05 -1.27 7.47
CA PHE A 100 6.83 -1.64 6.08
C PHE A 100 7.05 -3.14 5.88
N VAL A 101 6.09 -3.83 5.25
CA VAL A 101 6.19 -5.25 4.89
C VAL A 101 6.44 -5.35 3.39
N VAL A 102 7.63 -5.80 3.04
CA VAL A 102 8.10 -5.92 1.65
C VAL A 102 7.71 -7.28 1.08
N SER A 103 7.10 -7.25 -0.11
CA SER A 103 6.93 -8.43 -0.96
C SER A 103 7.95 -8.41 -2.09
N LYS A 104 8.75 -9.47 -2.22
CA LYS A 104 9.81 -9.54 -3.24
C LYS A 104 9.30 -9.86 -4.65
N LYS A 105 8.11 -10.46 -4.79
CA LYS A 105 7.52 -10.79 -6.10
C LYS A 105 6.33 -9.91 -6.44
N ASP A 106 6.16 -8.80 -5.72
CA ASP A 106 5.21 -7.76 -6.10
C ASP A 106 5.59 -7.20 -7.48
N LYS A 107 4.64 -7.30 -8.42
CA LYS A 107 4.76 -6.78 -9.79
C LYS A 107 4.05 -5.43 -9.95
N SER A 108 3.22 -5.04 -8.98
CA SER A 108 2.54 -3.76 -8.91
C SER A 108 3.48 -2.72 -8.32
N LEU A 109 3.76 -2.81 -7.01
CA LEU A 109 4.82 -2.03 -6.37
C LEU A 109 6.10 -2.83 -6.41
N VAL A 110 6.81 -2.79 -7.54
CA VAL A 110 8.06 -3.55 -7.70
C VAL A 110 9.03 -3.28 -6.55
N LYS A 111 9.79 -4.32 -6.17
CA LYS A 111 10.69 -4.29 -4.99
C LYS A 111 11.59 -3.05 -4.93
N ASP A 112 12.16 -2.62 -6.05
CA ASP A 112 13.05 -1.46 -6.09
C ASP A 112 12.31 -0.17 -5.74
N PHE A 113 11.05 -0.06 -6.13
CA PHE A 113 10.20 1.07 -5.75
C PHE A 113 9.82 1.01 -4.26
N GLN A 114 9.50 -0.17 -3.72
CA GLN A 114 9.30 -0.34 -2.27
C GLN A 114 10.54 0.08 -1.48
N LEU A 115 11.73 -0.38 -1.89
CA LEU A 115 13.00 -0.01 -1.25
C LEU A 115 13.33 1.48 -1.42
N TRP A 116 12.99 2.08 -2.57
CA TRP A 116 13.12 3.51 -2.77
C TRP A 116 12.21 4.29 -1.81
N MET A 117 10.96 3.87 -1.60
CA MET A 117 10.07 4.51 -0.62
C MET A 117 10.63 4.39 0.80
N ILE A 118 11.09 3.20 1.20
CA ILE A 118 11.72 2.96 2.51
C ILE A 118 12.96 3.85 2.69
N LYS A 119 13.76 4.05 1.64
CA LYS A 119 14.95 4.91 1.71
C LYS A 119 14.58 6.40 1.89
N ASN A 120 13.56 6.87 1.20
CA ASN A 120 13.18 8.30 1.21
C ASN A 120 12.27 8.67 2.39
N ASN A 121 11.56 7.69 2.96
CA ASN A 121 10.73 7.84 4.15
C ASN A 121 10.97 6.63 5.07
N PRO A 122 12.06 6.62 5.86
CA PRO A 122 12.42 5.46 6.66
C PRO A 122 11.35 5.10 7.71
N PRO A 123 10.82 3.86 7.69
CA PRO A 123 9.96 3.36 8.76
C PRO A 123 10.81 2.95 9.98
N ASN A 124 10.16 2.76 11.12
CA ASN A 124 10.80 2.26 12.34
C ASN A 124 11.25 0.81 12.23
N HIS A 125 10.59 0.01 11.37
CA HIS A 125 10.95 -1.39 11.14
C HIS A 125 10.53 -1.85 9.74
N VAL A 126 11.23 -2.86 9.21
CA VAL A 126 10.93 -3.45 7.91
C VAL A 126 10.89 -4.97 8.05
N GLU A 127 9.84 -5.59 7.52
CA GLU A 127 9.67 -7.04 7.42
C GLU A 127 9.64 -7.49 5.96
N TYR A 128 9.96 -8.77 5.73
CA TYR A 128 9.97 -9.34 4.37
C TYR A 128 9.19 -10.64 4.33
N ILE A 129 8.16 -10.70 3.49
CA ILE A 129 7.41 -11.94 3.25
C ILE A 129 7.87 -12.53 1.92
N GLN A 130 8.59 -13.65 2.00
CA GLN A 130 9.12 -14.33 0.82
C GLN A 130 7.98 -14.93 -0.01
N ASN A 131 8.17 -15.02 -1.33
CA ASN A 131 7.21 -15.67 -2.25
C ASN A 131 5.76 -15.18 -2.10
N SER A 132 5.55 -13.90 -1.76
CA SER A 132 4.26 -13.25 -1.84
C SER A 132 4.17 -12.44 -3.14
N ASP A 133 2.97 -12.29 -3.69
CA ASP A 133 2.66 -11.33 -4.75
C ASP A 133 2.30 -9.97 -4.15
N HIS A 134 1.61 -9.10 -4.88
CA HIS A 134 1.12 -7.83 -4.35
C HIS A 134 0.06 -8.03 -3.26
N MET A 135 -0.83 -9.01 -3.44
CA MET A 135 -1.90 -9.36 -2.52
C MET A 135 -1.41 -10.39 -1.49
N VAL A 136 -0.48 -9.95 -0.63
CA VAL A 136 0.18 -10.79 0.39
C VAL A 136 -0.80 -11.57 1.26
N MET A 137 -1.95 -10.97 1.59
CA MET A 137 -3.02 -11.59 2.38
C MET A 137 -3.70 -12.78 1.67
N ILE A 138 -3.57 -12.89 0.35
CA ILE A 138 -4.11 -14.00 -0.45
C ILE A 138 -3.01 -15.01 -0.77
N SER A 139 -1.85 -14.54 -1.22
CA SER A 139 -0.75 -15.43 -1.59
C SER A 139 -0.07 -16.10 -0.38
N ARG A 140 0.07 -15.38 0.74
CA ARG A 140 0.78 -15.84 1.94
C ARG A 140 0.05 -15.46 3.23
N PRO A 141 -1.23 -15.86 3.42
CA PRO A 141 -2.06 -15.46 4.56
C PRO A 141 -1.46 -15.84 5.92
N LEU A 142 -0.92 -17.06 6.03
CA LEU A 142 -0.37 -17.56 7.30
C LEU A 142 0.93 -16.85 7.67
N ASP A 143 1.82 -16.61 6.71
CA ASP A 143 3.07 -15.88 6.93
C ASP A 143 2.77 -14.43 7.34
N LEU A 144 1.79 -13.79 6.68
CA LEU A 144 1.33 -12.46 7.06
C LEU A 144 0.75 -12.45 8.47
N GLY A 145 -0.13 -13.39 8.81
CA GLY A 145 -0.71 -13.50 10.16
C GLY A 145 0.36 -13.68 11.24
N ALA A 146 1.33 -14.57 11.00
CA ALA A 146 2.46 -14.77 11.92
C ALA A 146 3.33 -13.51 12.06
N CYS A 147 3.60 -12.82 10.95
CA CYS A 147 4.32 -11.55 10.95
C CYS A 147 3.60 -10.48 11.79
N LEU A 148 2.30 -10.29 11.57
CA LEU A 148 1.49 -9.31 12.32
C LEU A 148 1.48 -9.61 13.82
N LEU A 149 1.32 -10.89 14.21
CA LEU A 149 1.37 -11.30 15.62
C LEU A 149 2.75 -11.07 16.25
N SER A 150 3.82 -11.34 15.50
CA SER A 150 5.19 -11.09 15.95
C SER A 150 5.43 -9.60 16.18
N LEU A 151 5.01 -8.76 15.23
CA LEU A 151 5.14 -7.31 15.34
C LEU A 151 4.30 -6.75 16.51
N ALA A 152 3.08 -7.23 16.70
CA ALA A 152 2.26 -6.83 17.84
C ALA A 152 2.98 -7.11 19.17
N LYS A 153 3.55 -8.31 19.34
CA LYS A 153 4.32 -8.66 20.54
C LYS A 153 5.59 -7.85 20.70
N LYS A 154 6.32 -7.61 19.60
CA LYS A 154 7.58 -6.87 19.61
C LYS A 154 7.38 -5.41 20.05
N PHE A 155 6.31 -4.79 19.57
CA PHE A 155 6.04 -3.41 19.88
C PHE A 155 5.29 -3.24 21.19
N ASP A 156 4.64 -4.27 21.75
CA ASP A 156 3.94 -4.21 23.05
C ASP A 156 4.89 -3.86 24.22
N PHE A 157 4.74 -2.65 24.78
CA PHE A 157 5.54 -2.15 25.90
C PHE A 157 5.26 -2.84 27.25
N SER A 158 4.22 -3.68 27.35
CA SER A 158 3.86 -4.36 28.61
C SER A 158 4.87 -5.42 29.08
N THR A 159 5.84 -5.80 28.25
CA THR A 159 6.84 -6.85 28.58
C THR A 159 8.22 -6.33 28.99
N LEU A 160 8.48 -5.02 28.90
CA LEU A 160 9.77 -4.40 29.28
C LEU A 160 9.76 -3.75 30.68
N ALA A 161 8.64 -3.85 31.41
CA ALA A 161 8.43 -3.22 32.71
C ALA A 161 8.43 -4.19 33.91
N ASN A 162 8.92 -5.44 33.74
CA ASN A 162 9.10 -6.40 34.84
C ASN A 162 10.55 -6.84 34.97
#